data_AF-A0A290HNG3-F1
#
_entry.id   AF-A0A290HNG3-F1
#
_cell.length_a   1.000
_cell.length_b   1.000
_cell.length_c   1.000
_cell.angle_alpha   90.00
_cell.angle_beta   90.00
_cell.angle_gamma   90.00
#
_symmetry.space_group_name_H-M   'P 1'
#
loop_
_entity.id
_entity.type
_entity.pdbx_description
1 polymer ?
#
loop_
_entity_poly.entity_id
_entity_poly.type
_entity_poly.pdbx_seq_one_letter_code
_entity_poly.pdbx_strand_id
1 'polypeptide(L)'
;MMRFLLTCNVFLFLSITPLLSEDFISKMEYAKMLYSNPRGIGCNKCHGEKAEGAIISKYISRGKEVTLSAPAITSVSKERFFQALTSQHRVMPTYF
;
A
#
# COMPACT_ATOMS: atom_id res chain seq x y z
N MET A 1 -1.12 54.68 -0.43
CA MET A 1 0.03 53.99 -1.06
C MET A 1 0.61 52.88 -0.17
N MET A 2 0.98 53.16 1.09
CA MET A 2 1.57 52.17 2.03
C MET A 2 0.71 50.91 2.30
N ARG A 3 -0.62 51.09 2.47
CA ARG A 3 -1.56 49.97 2.71
C ARG A 3 -1.70 49.02 1.52
N PHE A 4 -1.60 49.56 0.30
CA PHE A 4 -1.71 48.78 -0.95
C PHE A 4 -0.46 47.94 -1.19
N LEU A 5 0.72 48.50 -0.86
CA LEU A 5 1.99 47.76 -0.84
C LEU A 5 1.97 46.63 0.20
N LEU A 6 1.43 46.88 1.39
CA LEU A 6 1.34 45.87 2.46
C LEU A 6 0.41 44.71 2.06
N THR A 7 -0.77 45.02 1.51
CA THR A 7 -1.73 43.99 1.04
C THR A 7 -1.18 43.20 -0.14
N CYS A 8 -0.43 43.84 -1.05
CA CYS A 8 0.17 43.17 -2.20
C CYS A 8 1.30 42.22 -1.77
N ASN A 9 2.07 42.58 -0.74
CA ASN A 9 3.13 41.75 -0.18
C ASN A 9 2.58 40.51 0.54
N VAL A 10 1.47 40.66 1.29
CA VAL A 10 0.77 39.54 1.95
C VAL A 10 0.19 38.57 0.92
N PHE A 11 -0.44 39.07 -0.16
CA PHE A 11 -0.95 38.22 -1.23
C PHE A 11 0.18 37.47 -1.96
N LEU A 12 1.32 38.12 -2.19
CA LEU A 12 2.49 37.48 -2.80
C LEU A 12 3.05 36.37 -1.91
N PHE A 13 3.12 36.58 -0.60
CA PHE A 13 3.58 35.58 0.36
C PHE A 13 2.65 34.37 0.44
N LEU A 14 1.34 34.58 0.43
CA LEU A 14 0.33 33.51 0.46
C LEU A 14 0.30 32.66 -0.82
N SER A 15 0.79 33.21 -1.92
CA SER A 15 0.82 32.53 -3.23
C SER A 15 2.02 31.56 -3.37
N ILE A 16 3.08 31.76 -2.58
CA ILE A 16 4.34 30.99 -2.67
C ILE A 16 4.30 29.73 -1.79
N THR A 17 3.49 29.72 -0.73
CA THR A 17 3.40 28.58 0.21
C THR A 17 3.02 27.24 -0.43
N PRO A 18 2.07 27.12 -1.39
CA PRO A 18 1.76 25.83 -1.98
C PRO A 18 2.84 25.31 -2.94
N LEU A 19 3.72 26.17 -3.46
CA LEU A 19 4.79 25.77 -4.39
C LEU A 19 5.96 25.08 -3.67
N LEU A 20 6.08 25.29 -2.36
CA LEU A 20 7.13 24.72 -1.52
C LEU A 20 6.59 23.62 -0.57
N SER A 21 5.32 23.22 -0.71
CA SER A 21 4.79 22.14 0.13
C SER A 21 5.25 20.78 -0.40
N GLU A 22 5.98 20.04 0.43
CA GLU A 22 6.14 18.60 0.24
C GLU A 22 4.93 17.87 0.80
N ASP A 23 4.55 16.75 0.17
CA ASP A 23 3.56 15.85 0.74
C ASP A 23 4.10 15.29 2.08
N PHE A 24 3.24 15.21 3.11
CA PHE A 24 3.61 14.68 4.43
C PHE A 24 4.25 13.28 4.39
N ILE A 25 3.87 12.47 3.41
CA ILE A 25 4.48 11.17 3.10
C ILE A 25 4.61 11.00 1.60
N SER A 26 5.67 10.35 1.15
CA SER A 26 5.80 9.96 -0.24
C SER A 26 4.82 8.84 -0.61
N LYS A 27 4.52 8.71 -1.91
CA LYS A 27 3.72 7.60 -2.44
C LYS A 27 4.30 6.23 -2.09
N MET A 28 5.64 6.13 -2.02
CA MET A 28 6.32 4.87 -1.69
C MET A 28 6.17 4.52 -0.21
N GLU A 29 6.28 5.50 0.69
CA GLU A 29 6.04 5.30 2.12
C GLU A 29 4.58 4.92 2.38
N TYR A 30 3.65 5.60 1.73
CA TYR A 30 2.24 5.25 1.80
C TYR A 30 1.97 3.82 1.30
N ALA A 31 2.55 3.43 0.16
CA ALA A 31 2.42 2.08 -0.38
C ALA A 31 3.02 1.00 0.56
N LYS A 32 4.18 1.27 1.16
CA LYS A 32 4.80 0.39 2.15
C LYS A 32 3.91 0.25 3.39
N MET A 33 3.29 1.32 3.85
CA MET A 33 2.33 1.28 4.95
C MET A 33 1.10 0.43 4.60
N LEU A 34 0.56 0.56 3.39
CA LEU A 34 -0.56 -0.28 2.93
C LEU A 34 -0.20 -1.76 2.82
N TYR A 35 1.06 -2.10 2.53
CA TYR A 35 1.49 -3.50 2.50
C TYR A 35 1.35 -4.16 3.88
N SER A 36 1.69 -3.44 4.95
CA SER A 36 1.60 -3.94 6.32
C SER A 36 0.23 -3.72 6.95
N ASN A 37 -0.45 -2.63 6.60
CA ASN A 37 -1.70 -2.17 7.23
C ASN A 37 -2.70 -1.67 6.17
N PRO A 38 -3.19 -2.54 5.27
CA PRO A 38 -4.30 -2.18 4.41
C PRO A 38 -5.58 -2.07 5.25
N ARG A 39 -6.66 -1.56 4.65
CA ARG A 39 -8.00 -1.71 5.25
C ARG A 39 -8.40 -3.19 5.14
N GLY A 40 -7.96 -4.02 6.10
CA GLY A 40 -8.08 -5.47 6.07
C GLY A 40 -6.90 -6.17 6.77
N ILE A 41 -6.55 -7.37 6.33
CA ILE A 41 -5.39 -8.13 6.82
C ILE A 41 -4.13 -7.67 6.08
N GLY A 42 -3.03 -7.41 6.80
CA GLY A 42 -1.73 -7.07 6.22
C GLY A 42 -1.24 -8.11 5.21
N CYS A 43 -0.82 -7.66 4.03
CA CYS A 43 -0.25 -8.54 3.00
C CYS A 43 0.98 -9.28 3.53
N ASN A 44 1.78 -8.62 4.37
CA ASN A 44 2.96 -9.21 5.02
C ASN A 44 2.64 -10.44 5.88
N LYS A 45 1.42 -10.54 6.42
CA LYS A 45 1.01 -11.68 7.26
C LYS A 45 0.87 -12.98 6.48
N CYS A 46 0.70 -12.91 5.16
CA CYS A 46 0.59 -14.09 4.30
C CYS A 46 1.73 -14.20 3.29
N HIS A 47 2.27 -13.08 2.80
CA HIS A 47 3.28 -13.05 1.74
C HIS A 47 4.70 -12.75 2.25
N GLY A 48 4.94 -12.70 3.56
CA GLY A 48 6.25 -12.41 4.14
C GLY A 48 6.55 -10.91 4.25
N GLU A 49 7.53 -10.54 5.05
CA GLU A 49 7.83 -9.13 5.35
C GLU A 49 8.34 -8.34 4.14
N LYS A 50 8.98 -9.02 3.19
CA LYS A 50 9.51 -8.46 1.93
C LYS A 50 8.75 -8.95 0.70
N ALA A 51 7.57 -9.50 0.89
CA ALA A 51 6.73 -10.07 -0.16
C ALA A 51 7.37 -11.25 -0.90
N GLU A 52 8.23 -11.99 -0.20
CA GLU A 52 8.98 -13.16 -0.65
C GLU A 52 8.15 -14.46 -0.71
N GLY A 53 6.89 -14.40 -0.26
CA GLY A 53 6.02 -15.57 -0.11
C GLY A 53 6.25 -16.27 1.22
N ALA A 54 5.24 -16.99 1.69
CA ALA A 54 5.34 -17.73 2.94
C ALA A 54 4.40 -18.94 2.97
N ILE A 55 4.73 -19.90 3.85
CA ILE A 55 3.76 -20.91 4.28
C ILE A 55 2.82 -20.24 5.28
N ILE A 56 1.54 -20.18 4.95
CA ILE A 56 0.50 -19.61 5.82
C ILE A 56 0.14 -20.64 6.91
N SER A 57 -0.06 -21.90 6.52
CA SER A 57 -0.42 -22.95 7.47
C SER A 57 -0.14 -24.34 6.89
N LYS A 58 0.03 -25.31 7.79
CA LYS A 58 -0.02 -26.75 7.47
C LYS A 58 -1.12 -27.39 8.28
N TYR A 59 -1.92 -28.25 7.66
CA TYR A 59 -3.02 -28.94 8.33
C TYR A 59 -3.32 -30.28 7.65
N ILE A 60 -4.03 -31.17 8.34
CA ILE A 60 -4.48 -32.46 7.78
C ILE A 60 -5.89 -32.30 7.21
N SER A 61 -6.08 -32.69 5.96
CA SER A 61 -7.39 -32.79 5.33
C SER A 61 -7.57 -34.17 4.72
N ARG A 62 -8.62 -34.90 5.13
CA ARG A 62 -8.92 -36.26 4.66
C ARG A 62 -7.72 -37.21 4.78
N GLY A 63 -7.00 -37.14 5.91
CA GLY A 63 -5.83 -37.98 6.20
C GLY A 63 -4.55 -37.60 5.43
N LYS A 64 -4.53 -36.51 4.66
CA LYS A 64 -3.35 -36.03 3.95
C LYS A 64 -2.90 -34.67 4.49
N GLU A 65 -1.59 -34.47 4.62
CA GLU A 65 -1.04 -33.15 4.93
C GLU A 65 -1.24 -32.21 3.74
N VAL A 66 -1.76 -31.01 4.03
CA VAL A 66 -1.96 -29.93 3.08
C VAL A 66 -1.17 -28.72 3.57
N THR A 67 -0.36 -28.15 2.68
CA THR A 67 0.33 -26.89 2.92
C THR A 67 -0.40 -25.78 2.16
N LEU A 68 -0.85 -24.77 2.90
CA LEU A 68 -1.35 -23.52 2.34
C LEU A 68 -0.20 -22.51 2.32
N SER A 69 0.16 -22.03 1.14
CA SER A 69 1.23 -21.05 0.93
C SER A 69 0.77 -19.90 0.05
N ALA A 70 1.41 -18.74 0.24
CA ALA A 70 1.28 -17.58 -0.62
C ALA A 70 2.52 -17.44 -1.51
N PRO A 71 2.36 -17.02 -2.79
CA PRO A 71 3.48 -16.83 -3.69
C PRO A 71 4.28 -15.56 -3.34
N ALA A 72 5.53 -15.52 -3.81
CA ALA A 72 6.35 -14.31 -3.80
C ALA A 72 5.77 -13.25 -4.74
N ILE A 73 5.34 -12.12 -4.20
CA ILE A 73 4.80 -11.01 -5.00
C ILE A 73 5.92 -10.37 -5.84
N THR A 74 7.16 -10.37 -5.36
CA THR A 74 8.32 -9.84 -6.09
C THR A 74 8.60 -10.56 -7.42
N SER A 75 8.05 -11.75 -7.62
CA SER A 75 8.22 -12.57 -8.82
C SER A 75 7.05 -12.48 -9.81
N VAL A 76 5.95 -11.79 -9.48
CA VAL A 76 4.78 -11.68 -10.36
C VAL A 76 4.79 -10.37 -11.15
N SER A 77 4.21 -10.38 -12.35
CA SER A 77 4.03 -9.16 -13.14
C SER A 77 3.03 -8.22 -12.47
N LYS A 78 3.13 -6.93 -12.79
CA LYS A 78 2.21 -5.90 -12.30
C LYS A 78 0.76 -6.24 -12.66
N GLU A 79 0.51 -6.68 -13.89
CA GLU A 79 -0.81 -7.05 -14.39
C GLU A 79 -1.39 -8.22 -13.58
N ARG A 80 -0.56 -9.26 -13.34
CA ARG A 80 -0.97 -10.41 -12.54
C ARG A 80 -1.27 -10.03 -11.10
N PHE A 81 -0.47 -9.12 -10.52
CA PHE A 81 -0.68 -8.59 -9.19
C PHE A 81 -2.01 -7.84 -9.08
N PHE A 82 -2.31 -6.90 -9.98
CA PHE A 82 -3.59 -6.19 -9.99
C PHE A 82 -4.77 -7.12 -10.22
N GLN A 83 -4.63 -8.11 -11.09
CA GLN A 83 -5.66 -9.13 -11.30
C GLN A 83 -5.93 -9.91 -10.01
N ALA A 84 -4.90 -10.31 -9.25
CA ALA A 84 -5.06 -11.01 -7.98
C ALA A 84 -5.73 -10.13 -6.92
N LEU A 85 -5.34 -8.86 -6.83
CA LEU A 85 -5.91 -7.91 -5.86
C LEU A 85 -7.40 -7.64 -6.10
N THR A 86 -7.85 -7.66 -7.35
CA THR A 86 -9.22 -7.30 -7.75
C THR A 86 -10.14 -8.51 -7.92
N SER A 87 -9.59 -9.73 -7.89
CA SER A 87 -10.36 -10.98 -8.02
C SER A 87 -10.71 -11.54 -6.65
N GLN A 88 -11.89 -12.16 -6.56
CA GLN A 88 -12.27 -12.90 -5.35
C GLN A 88 -11.43 -14.18 -5.22
N HIS A 89 -10.81 -14.36 -4.06
CA HIS A 89 -10.06 -15.56 -3.71
C HIS A 89 -10.70 -16.32 -2.55
N ARG A 90 -10.42 -17.62 -2.45
CA ARG A 90 -10.95 -18.48 -1.36
C ARG A 90 -10.29 -18.20 -0.01
N VAL A 91 -9.06 -17.69 -0.01
CA VAL A 91 -8.23 -17.51 1.18
C VAL A 91 -7.77 -16.06 1.32
N MET A 92 -7.26 -15.47 0.23
CA MET A 92 -6.83 -14.08 0.23
C MET A 92 -8.05 -13.15 0.34
N PRO A 93 -8.05 -12.16 1.25
CA PRO A 93 -9.16 -11.23 1.42
C PRO A 93 -9.24 -10.24 0.25
N THR A 94 -10.42 -9.67 0.07
CA THR A 94 -10.68 -8.60 -0.89
C THR A 94 -10.33 -7.25 -0.25
N TYR A 95 -9.68 -6.38 -1.01
CA TYR A 95 -9.29 -5.04 -0.58
C TYR A 95 -10.12 -3.97 -1.33
N PHE A 96 -10.43 -2.86 -0.66
CA PHE A 96 -11.29 -1.78 -1.16
C PHE A 96 -10.55 -0.42 -1.19
#